data_AF-A0A524PER2-F1
#
_entry.id   AF-A0A524PER2-F1
#
_cell.length_a   1.000
_cell.length_b   1.000
_cell.length_c   1.000
_cell.angle_alpha   90.00
_cell.angle_beta   90.00
_cell.angle_gamma   90.00
#
_symmetry.space_group_name_H-M   'P 1'
#
loop_
_entity.id
_entity.type
_entity.pdbx_description
1 polymer ?
#
loop_
_entity_poly.entity_id
_entity_poly.type
_entity_poly.pdbx_seq_one_letter_code
_entity_poly.pdbx_strand_id
1 'polypeptide(L)'
;MNRGRLIMQIGAIGLIISAFLPWISVSNLYGNAPGAEEGIAIGWEGDGFITGGIGLILLVSTFMSKGKAGKRYSIVGAVFGLLACVAIFTDFQAIVKMRPEAGILASTDIGLYLTLVGGIVAIIGGLQMTPSHESGDIGEKQYPQVA
;
A
#
# COMPACT_ATOMS: atom_id res chain seq x y z
N MET A 1 -9.88 -16.55 -10.95
CA MET A 1 -9.29 -15.71 -9.88
C MET A 1 -10.24 -14.55 -9.58
N ASN A 2 -10.58 -14.27 -8.32
CA ASN A 2 -11.49 -13.17 -7.96
C ASN A 2 -10.88 -11.82 -8.40
N ARG A 3 -11.65 -10.95 -9.07
CA ARG A 3 -11.20 -9.63 -9.56
C ARG A 3 -10.63 -8.77 -8.43
N GLY A 4 -11.30 -8.68 -7.28
CA GLY A 4 -10.83 -7.89 -6.13
C GLY A 4 -9.48 -8.38 -5.61
N ARG A 5 -9.26 -9.71 -5.62
CA ARG A 5 -7.98 -10.31 -5.24
C ARG A 5 -6.86 -9.94 -6.20
N LEU A 6 -7.09 -9.99 -7.51
CA LEU A 6 -6.08 -9.60 -8.50
C LEU A 6 -5.72 -8.12 -8.34
N ILE A 7 -6.72 -7.25 -8.20
CA ILE A 7 -6.52 -5.81 -8.01
C ILE A 7 -5.70 -5.56 -6.73
N MET A 8 -6.04 -6.23 -5.62
CA MET A 8 -5.28 -6.11 -4.37
C MET A 8 -3.83 -6.59 -4.51
N GLN A 9 -3.58 -7.65 -5.28
CA GLN A 9 -2.23 -8.13 -5.58
C GLN A 9 -1.42 -7.12 -6.40
N ILE A 10 -2.05 -6.50 -7.40
CA ILE A 10 -1.41 -5.44 -8.21
C ILE A 10 -1.03 -4.26 -7.30
N GLY A 11 -1.94 -3.82 -6.43
CA GLY A 11 -1.66 -2.76 -5.46
C GLY A 11 -0.50 -3.12 -4.51
N ALA A 12 -0.53 -4.33 -3.96
CA ALA A 12 0.51 -4.85 -3.07
C ALA A 12 1.90 -4.90 -3.75
N ILE A 13 1.96 -5.36 -5.00
CA ILE A 13 3.21 -5.38 -5.78
C ILE A 13 3.70 -3.95 -6.06
N GLY A 14 2.78 -3.05 -6.41
CA GLY A 14 3.10 -1.63 -6.59
C GLY A 14 3.72 -1.01 -5.33
N LEU A 15 3.16 -1.30 -4.15
CA LEU A 15 3.72 -0.85 -2.86
C LEU A 15 5.12 -1.43 -2.61
N ILE A 16 5.33 -2.72 -2.87
CA ILE A 16 6.66 -3.34 -2.72
C ILE A 16 7.68 -2.68 -3.64
N ILE A 17 7.35 -2.49 -4.92
CA ILE A 17 8.25 -1.86 -5.88
C ILE A 17 8.54 -0.41 -5.48
N SER A 18 7.51 0.34 -5.08
CA SER A 18 7.65 1.73 -4.69
C SER A 18 8.61 1.93 -3.52
N ALA A 19 8.71 0.96 -2.60
CA ALA A 19 9.63 1.01 -1.48
C ALA A 19 11.12 1.05 -1.90
N PHE A 20 11.46 0.59 -3.10
CA PHE A 20 12.84 0.61 -3.63
C PHE A 20 13.13 1.82 -4.54
N LEU A 21 12.14 2.67 -4.78
CA LEU A 21 12.29 3.83 -5.65
C LEU A 21 12.66 5.09 -4.84
N PRO A 22 13.16 6.15 -5.50
CA PRO A 22 13.30 7.47 -4.88
C PRO A 22 11.94 8.04 -4.46
N TRP A 23 11.83 8.54 -3.23
CA TRP A 23 10.61 9.16 -2.70
C TRP A 23 10.73 10.68 -2.64
N ILE A 24 11.87 11.18 -2.18
CA ILE A 24 12.16 12.60 -2.08
C ILE A 24 13.58 12.83 -2.59
N SER A 25 13.76 13.81 -3.47
CA SER A 25 15.06 14.31 -3.88
C SER A 25 15.27 15.70 -3.31
N VAL A 26 16.46 15.93 -2.78
CA VAL A 26 16.85 17.20 -2.17
C VAL A 26 18.00 17.80 -2.99
N SER A 27 17.73 18.94 -3.61
CA SER A 27 18.72 19.72 -4.35
C SER A 27 19.18 20.93 -3.54
N ASN A 28 20.48 21.21 -3.56
CA ASN A 28 21.06 22.37 -2.89
C ASN A 28 21.15 23.54 -3.90
N LEU A 29 20.39 24.60 -3.66
CA LEU A 29 20.26 25.76 -4.56
C LEU A 29 21.57 26.54 -4.72
N TYR A 30 22.49 26.46 -3.76
CA TYR A 30 23.63 27.35 -3.71
C TYR A 30 24.92 26.83 -4.32
N GLY A 31 24.98 25.57 -4.81
CA GLY A 31 26.05 25.03 -5.68
C GLY A 31 27.53 25.19 -5.25
N ASN A 32 27.80 25.84 -4.12
CA ASN A 32 29.11 26.42 -3.80
C ASN A 32 29.84 25.68 -2.67
N ALA A 33 29.30 24.57 -2.17
CA ALA A 33 29.99 23.72 -1.22
C ALA A 33 30.57 22.50 -1.97
N PRO A 34 31.89 22.42 -2.18
CA PRO A 34 32.50 21.22 -2.75
C PRO A 34 32.28 20.08 -1.73
N GLY A 35 31.46 19.09 -2.10
CA GLY A 35 31.03 18.00 -1.22
C GLY A 35 29.56 18.02 -0.78
N ALA A 36 28.73 18.93 -1.31
CA ALA A 36 27.28 18.89 -1.08
C ALA A 36 26.63 17.79 -1.92
N GLU A 37 26.39 16.63 -1.32
CA GLU A 37 25.69 15.52 -1.95
C GLU A 37 24.22 15.89 -2.22
N GLU A 38 23.73 15.61 -3.44
CA GLU A 38 22.30 15.54 -3.73
C GLU A 38 21.73 14.39 -2.90
N GLY A 39 20.99 14.73 -1.84
CA GLY A 39 20.37 13.74 -0.98
C GLY A 39 19.15 13.15 -1.65
N ILE A 40 19.25 11.91 -2.13
CA ILE A 40 18.10 11.14 -2.58
C ILE A 40 17.64 10.29 -1.40
N ALA A 41 16.47 10.60 -0.84
CA ALA A 41 15.81 9.69 0.09
C ALA A 41 15.25 8.52 -0.72
N ILE A 42 15.97 7.41 -0.71
CA ILE A 42 15.51 6.14 -1.28
C ILE A 42 14.48 5.57 -0.32
N GLY A 43 13.33 5.10 -0.82
CA GLY A 43 12.22 4.64 0.02
C GLY A 43 12.60 3.59 1.06
N TRP A 44 13.63 2.78 0.84
CA TRP A 44 14.08 1.79 1.85
C TRP A 44 14.50 2.45 3.18
N GLU A 45 14.84 3.73 3.18
CA GLU A 45 15.13 4.51 4.38
C GLU A 45 13.83 5.05 4.99
N GLY A 46 13.52 4.62 6.22
CA GLY A 46 12.35 5.11 6.95
C GLY A 46 11.01 4.61 6.40
N ASP A 47 10.21 5.52 5.84
CA ASP A 47 8.78 5.32 5.56
C ASP A 47 8.52 4.33 4.41
N GLY A 48 9.44 4.17 3.46
CA GLY A 48 9.26 3.16 2.41
C GLY A 48 9.59 1.74 2.89
N PHE A 49 10.37 1.52 3.97
CA PHE A 49 10.47 0.19 4.61
C PHE A 49 9.10 -0.24 5.16
N ILE A 50 8.41 0.68 5.84
CA ILE A 50 7.05 0.47 6.35
C ILE A 50 6.11 0.15 5.18
N THR A 51 6.18 0.92 4.11
CA THR A 51 5.33 0.78 2.93
C THR A 51 5.56 -0.53 2.17
N GLY A 52 6.82 -0.94 2.02
CA GLY A 52 7.18 -2.25 1.47
C GLY A 52 6.67 -3.40 2.35
N GLY A 53 6.78 -3.26 3.67
CA GLY A 53 6.21 -4.20 4.64
C GLY A 53 4.69 -4.32 4.53
N ILE A 54 3.98 -3.19 4.37
CA ILE A 54 2.54 -3.17 4.11
C ILE A 54 2.21 -3.93 2.83
N GLY A 55 2.94 -3.68 1.74
CA GLY A 55 2.80 -4.40 0.48
C GLY A 55 3.00 -5.91 0.64
N LEU A 56 4.01 -6.33 1.40
CA LEU A 56 4.27 -7.74 1.69
C LEU A 56 3.12 -8.39 2.49
N ILE A 57 2.63 -7.73 3.54
CA ILE A 57 1.51 -8.21 4.35
C ILE A 57 0.26 -8.38 3.50
N LEU A 58 -0.05 -7.38 2.66
CA LEU A 58 -1.16 -7.45 1.72
C LEU A 58 -0.99 -8.64 0.76
N LEU A 59 0.19 -8.80 0.17
CA LEU A 59 0.47 -9.89 -0.76
C LEU A 59 0.27 -11.26 -0.10
N VAL A 60 0.84 -11.48 1.09
CA VAL A 60 0.68 -12.71 1.87
C VAL A 60 -0.79 -12.95 2.22
N SER A 61 -1.52 -11.91 2.63
CA SER A 61 -2.95 -12.01 2.95
C SER A 61 -3.77 -12.48 1.74
N THR A 62 -3.44 -12.01 0.52
CA THR A 62 -4.11 -12.45 -0.71
C THR A 62 -3.89 -13.93 -0.98
N PHE A 63 -2.68 -14.44 -0.74
CA PHE A 63 -2.31 -15.84 -0.94
C PHE A 63 -2.95 -16.75 0.09
N MET A 64 -2.97 -16.32 1.36
CA MET A 64 -3.60 -17.08 2.44
C MET A 64 -5.13 -17.18 2.30
N SER A 65 -5.78 -16.25 1.61
CA SER A 65 -7.24 -16.27 1.46
C SER A 65 -7.80 -17.52 0.74
N LYS A 66 -6.97 -18.35 0.08
CA LYS A 66 -7.37 -19.59 -0.65
C LYS A 66 -8.61 -19.42 -1.56
N GLY A 67 -8.90 -18.19 -2.02
CA GLY A 67 -10.08 -17.90 -2.84
C GLY A 67 -11.38 -17.67 -2.06
N LYS A 68 -11.39 -17.84 -0.74
CA LYS A 68 -12.51 -17.45 0.12
C LYS A 68 -12.38 -15.96 0.47
N ALA A 69 -13.15 -15.13 -0.23
CA ALA A 69 -13.21 -13.69 0.03
C ALA A 69 -13.99 -13.42 1.33
N GLY A 70 -13.38 -13.70 2.48
CA GLY A 70 -14.01 -13.39 3.77
C GLY A 70 -13.99 -11.89 4.06
N LYS A 71 -15.01 -11.39 4.79
CA LYS A 71 -15.12 -10.01 5.28
C LYS A 71 -13.83 -9.51 5.96
N ARG A 72 -13.08 -10.40 6.61
CA ARG A 72 -11.80 -10.10 7.26
C ARG A 72 -10.69 -9.70 6.28
N TYR A 73 -10.57 -10.38 5.13
CA TYR A 73 -9.53 -10.09 4.14
C TYR A 73 -9.80 -8.78 3.39
N SER A 74 -11.08 -8.46 3.16
CA SER A 74 -11.52 -7.18 2.60
C SER A 74 -11.12 -5.99 3.50
N ILE A 75 -11.37 -6.10 4.81
CA ILE A 75 -11.02 -5.06 5.79
C ILE A 75 -9.50 -4.89 5.88
N VAL A 76 -8.74 -5.99 5.93
CA VAL A 76 -7.27 -5.95 5.93
C VAL A 76 -6.76 -5.20 4.70
N GLY A 77 -7.26 -5.52 3.50
CA GLY A 77 -6.92 -4.82 2.26
C GLY A 77 -7.11 -3.30 2.35
N ALA A 78 -8.30 -2.87 2.78
CA ALA A 78 -8.65 -1.46 2.88
C ALA A 78 -7.84 -0.72 3.95
N VAL A 79 -7.65 -1.31 5.13
CA VAL A 79 -6.92 -0.69 6.24
C VAL A 79 -5.44 -0.51 5.89
N PHE A 80 -4.80 -1.55 5.37
CA PHE A 80 -3.39 -1.48 5.01
C PHE A 80 -3.15 -0.57 3.79
N GLY A 81 -4.04 -0.58 2.81
CA GLY A 81 -3.98 0.38 1.70
C GLY A 81 -4.14 1.83 2.18
N LEU A 82 -5.02 2.09 3.16
CA LEU A 82 -5.17 3.41 3.77
C LEU A 82 -3.92 3.83 4.54
N LEU A 83 -3.31 2.92 5.32
CA LEU A 83 -2.07 3.19 6.03
C LEU A 83 -0.92 3.57 5.07
N ALA A 84 -0.81 2.89 3.93
CA ALA A 84 0.15 3.27 2.90
C ALA A 84 -0.10 4.69 2.38
N CYS A 85 -1.36 5.08 2.16
CA CYS A 85 -1.70 6.44 1.78
C CYS A 85 -1.39 7.47 2.89
N VAL A 86 -1.52 7.09 4.17
CA VAL A 86 -1.19 7.96 5.31
C VAL A 86 0.32 8.22 5.41
N ALA A 87 1.16 7.22 5.12
CA ALA A 87 2.62 7.40 5.10
C ALA A 87 3.07 8.49 4.12
N ILE A 88 2.37 8.65 3.00
CA ILE A 88 2.66 9.73 2.03
C ILE A 88 2.47 11.13 2.69
N PHE A 89 1.50 11.27 3.59
CA PHE A 89 1.28 12.54 4.29
C PHE A 89 2.41 12.88 5.27
N THR A 90 3.08 11.89 5.87
CA THR A 90 4.23 12.15 6.75
C THR A 90 5.40 12.70 5.95
N ASP A 91 5.65 12.14 4.76
CA ASP A 91 6.66 12.65 3.82
C ASP A 91 6.33 14.06 3.31
N PHE A 92 5.08 14.34 2.93
CA PHE A 92 4.68 15.70 2.55
C PHE A 92 4.90 16.71 3.68
N GLN A 93 4.62 16.33 4.93
CA GLN A 93 4.91 17.20 6.07
C GLN A 93 6.41 17.41 6.26
N ALA A 94 7.24 16.39 6.01
CA ALA A 94 8.69 16.54 6.06
C ALA A 94 9.18 17.53 5.01
N ILE A 95 8.69 17.44 3.77
CA ILE A 95 9.01 18.39 2.68
C ILE A 95 8.59 19.81 3.04
N VAL A 96 7.37 20.02 3.54
CA VAL A 96 6.87 21.35 3.92
C VAL A 96 7.67 21.96 5.08
N LYS A 97 8.17 21.12 6.00
CA LYS A 97 9.02 21.57 7.11
C LYS A 97 10.44 21.92 6.68
N MET A 98 10.91 21.43 5.54
CA MET A 98 12.20 21.84 5.00
C MET A 98 12.11 23.32 4.58
N ARG A 99 12.96 24.16 5.17
CA ARG A 99 12.93 25.60 4.95
C ARG A 99 13.65 25.93 3.63
N PRO A 100 12.96 26.38 2.58
CA PRO A 100 13.63 26.80 1.34
C PRO A 100 14.58 27.98 1.56
N GLU A 101 14.37 28.77 2.62
CA GLU A 101 15.27 29.84 3.09
C GLU A 101 16.68 29.34 3.48
N ALA A 102 16.83 28.04 3.78
CA ALA A 102 18.12 27.42 4.05
C ALA A 102 18.85 26.97 2.76
N GLY A 103 18.30 27.27 1.58
CA GLY A 103 18.89 26.88 0.29
C GLY A 103 18.62 25.44 -0.13
N ILE A 104 17.68 24.78 0.52
CA ILE A 104 17.33 23.37 0.28
C ILE A 104 15.99 23.30 -0.45
N LEU A 105 15.97 22.75 -1.66
CA LEU A 105 14.74 22.44 -2.39
C LEU A 105 14.50 20.93 -2.37
N ALA A 106 13.45 20.51 -1.68
CA ALA A 106 12.97 19.14 -1.72
C ALA A 106 11.85 18.98 -2.76
N SER A 107 11.93 17.94 -3.56
CA SER A 107 10.93 17.55 -4.55
C SER A 107 10.45 16.12 -4.30
N THR A 108 9.17 15.86 -4.55
CA THR A 108 8.60 14.51 -4.53
C THR A 108 9.01 13.73 -5.77
N ASP A 109 9.29 12.44 -5.62
CA ASP A 109 9.67 11.52 -6.69
C ASP A 109 8.68 10.37 -6.93
N ILE A 110 9.00 9.56 -7.95
CA ILE A 110 8.16 8.48 -8.46
C ILE A 110 7.70 7.47 -7.39
N GLY A 111 8.50 7.22 -6.36
CA GLY A 111 8.16 6.30 -5.27
C GLY A 111 6.92 6.73 -4.47
N LEU A 112 6.78 8.03 -4.18
CA LEU A 112 5.58 8.57 -3.50
C LEU A 112 4.33 8.38 -4.36
N TYR A 113 4.41 8.69 -5.66
CA TYR A 113 3.29 8.54 -6.58
C TYR A 113 2.88 7.08 -6.76
N LEU A 114 3.85 6.18 -6.90
CA LEU A 114 3.58 4.75 -7.04
C LEU A 114 2.98 4.16 -5.75
N THR A 115 3.42 4.66 -4.59
CA THR A 115 2.81 4.31 -3.30
C THR A 115 1.36 4.74 -3.24
N LEU A 116 1.04 5.96 -3.68
CA LEU A 116 -0.34 6.47 -3.68
C LEU A 116 -1.25 5.60 -4.54
N VAL A 117 -0.80 5.34 -5.78
CA VAL A 117 -1.55 4.51 -6.72
C VAL A 117 -1.68 3.08 -6.18
N GLY A 118 -0.60 2.49 -5.67
CA GLY A 118 -0.59 1.17 -5.07
C GLY A 118 -1.55 1.04 -3.88
N GLY A 119 -1.56 2.03 -2.99
CA GLY A 119 -2.47 2.13 -1.84
C GLY A 119 -3.93 2.22 -2.27
N ILE A 120 -4.27 3.11 -3.20
CA ILE A 120 -5.64 3.25 -3.75
C ILE A 120 -6.08 1.95 -4.42
N VAL A 121 -5.23 1.34 -5.23
CA VAL A 121 -5.51 0.06 -5.89
C VAL A 121 -5.74 -1.04 -4.85
N ALA A 122 -4.94 -1.10 -3.79
CA ALA A 122 -5.14 -2.06 -2.71
C ALA A 122 -6.49 -1.84 -1.98
N ILE A 123 -6.88 -0.59 -1.73
CA ILE A 123 -8.19 -0.24 -1.14
C ILE A 123 -9.33 -0.73 -2.04
N ILE A 124 -9.28 -0.40 -3.34
CA ILE A 124 -10.31 -0.81 -4.31
C ILE A 124 -10.39 -2.35 -4.37
N GLY A 125 -9.24 -3.02 -4.43
CA GLY A 125 -9.18 -4.49 -4.43
C GLY A 125 -9.77 -5.10 -3.17
N GLY A 126 -9.48 -4.52 -2.01
CA GLY A 126 -10.05 -4.91 -0.72
C GLY A 126 -11.57 -4.72 -0.67
N LEU A 127 -12.09 -3.57 -1.10
CA LEU A 127 -13.53 -3.28 -1.14
C LEU A 127 -14.29 -4.16 -2.13
N GLN A 128 -13.65 -4.56 -3.24
CA GLN A 128 -14.21 -5.45 -4.25
C GLN A 128 -14.04 -6.95 -3.94
N MET A 129 -13.46 -7.31 -2.78
CA MET A 129 -13.51 -8.69 -2.28
C MET A 129 -14.92 -9.01 -1.79
N THR A 130 -15.83 -9.29 -2.73
CA THR A 130 -17.17 -9.78 -2.41
C THR A 130 -17.06 -11.17 -1.79
N PRO A 131 -17.71 -11.44 -0.65
CA PRO A 131 -17.85 -12.80 -0.18
C PRO A 131 -18.50 -13.64 -1.26
N SER A 132 -17.75 -14.64 -1.73
CA SER A 132 -18.34 -15.78 -2.41
C SER A 132 -19.41 -16.29 -1.46
N HIS A 133 -20.68 -16.12 -1.85
CA HIS A 133 -21.81 -16.75 -1.21
C HIS A 133 -21.43 -18.23 -1.09
N GLU A 134 -20.95 -18.66 0.08
CA GLU A 134 -21.18 -20.05 0.46
C GLU A 134 -22.69 -20.08 0.53
N SER A 135 -23.32 -20.58 -0.54
CA SER A 135 -24.67 -21.09 -0.46
C SER A 135 -24.69 -21.88 0.82
N GLY A 136 -25.42 -21.37 1.81
CA GLY A 136 -25.89 -22.17 2.89
C GLY A 136 -26.71 -23.26 2.23
N ASP A 137 -26.03 -24.35 1.93
CA ASP A 137 -26.53 -25.69 2.14
C ASP A 137 -26.87 -25.77 3.63
N ILE A 138 -27.92 -25.03 4.01
CA ILE A 138 -28.60 -25.21 5.27
C ILE A 138 -29.24 -26.56 5.05
N GLY A 139 -28.49 -27.58 5.45
CA GLY A 139 -28.88 -28.97 5.37
C GLY A 139 -30.37 -29.04 5.67
N GLU A 140 -31.08 -29.47 4.65
CA GLU A 140 -32.40 -30.04 4.76
C GLU A 140 -32.32 -31.02 5.94
N LYS A 141 -32.76 -30.56 7.12
CA LYS A 141 -32.99 -31.44 8.25
C LYS A 141 -34.14 -32.33 7.80
N GLN A 142 -33.80 -33.44 7.15
CA GLN A 142 -34.69 -34.58 6.99
C GLN A 142 -35.12 -34.99 8.39
N TYR A 143 -36.29 -34.52 8.79
CA TYR A 143 -36.99 -35.06 9.94
C TYR A 143 -37.26 -36.54 9.64
N PRO A 144 -36.90 -37.49 10.53
CA PRO A 144 -37.29 -38.86 10.34
C PRO A 144 -38.82 -38.93 10.34
N GLN A 145 -39.39 -39.46 9.26
CA GLN A 145 -40.80 -39.83 9.23
C GLN A 145 -40.96 -41.00 10.20
N VAL A 146 -41.64 -40.74 11.32
CA VAL A 146 -42.02 -41.77 12.27
C VAL A 146 -43.25 -42.47 11.67
N ALA A 147 -43.08 -43.75 11.37
CA ALA A 147 -44.11 -44.65 10.83
C ALA A 147 -45.16 -45.01 11.88
#